data_AF-D8TUJ8-F1
#
_entry.id   AF-D8TUJ8-F1
#
_cell.length_a   1.000
_cell.length_b   1.000
_cell.length_c   1.000
_cell.angle_alpha   90.00
_cell.angle_beta   90.00
_cell.angle_gamma   90.00
#
_symmetry.space_group_name_H-M   'P 1'
#
loop_
_entity.id
_entity.type
_entity.pdbx_description
1 polymer ?
#
loop_
_entity_poly.entity_id
_entity_poly.type
_entity_poly.pdbx_seq_one_letter_code
_entity_poly.pdbx_strand_id
1 'polypeptide(L)'
;MVTGRCCGDMAHFDLSIWGFERLADTKWGVIGVQYRQVPCSYQPAKQAPAAQNPTPGEQPPSGGNSNVVRDWPEFDSRTALTVFNGGNGNNWYDASYNVQPGSYMTGMISGSAKCASTQPKGAIVFKSSVQGNFADHVAVGLYIYMSTQNAIDKGVVLAIGGNQGDCAVVDLSEVKATGFKPRCTQCVDYWWKWEVYFSAFAGFGPTSIINNAKYFKGCGGNTVQDLNYIEIRNYRNSAENLCVDNVRLE
;
A
#
# COMPACT_ATOMS: atom_id res chain seq x y z
N MET A 1 10.16 3.48 21.27
CA MET A 1 8.74 3.68 21.62
C MET A 1 8.02 2.40 21.25
N VAL A 2 7.21 1.81 22.15
CA VAL A 2 6.41 0.61 21.83
C VAL A 2 5.09 1.11 21.25
N THR A 3 4.82 0.85 19.97
CA THR A 3 3.70 1.49 19.23
C THR A 3 2.65 0.51 18.71
N GLY A 4 2.77 -0.78 19.01
CA GLY A 4 1.76 -1.79 18.68
C GLY A 4 1.57 -2.78 19.83
N ARG A 5 0.32 -3.21 20.06
CA ARG A 5 0.01 -4.36 20.90
C ARG A 5 -0.25 -5.54 19.96
N CYS A 6 0.72 -6.43 19.81
CA CYS A 6 0.51 -7.71 19.12
C CYS A 6 -0.04 -8.75 20.08
N CYS A 7 -0.86 -9.64 19.53
CA CYS A 7 -1.77 -10.57 20.20
C CYS A 7 -1.17 -11.39 21.35
N GLY A 8 -1.63 -11.13 22.57
CA GLY A 8 -1.99 -12.11 23.62
C GLY A 8 -0.92 -12.99 24.28
N ASP A 9 -0.03 -13.62 23.52
CA ASP A 9 0.74 -14.77 24.02
C ASP A 9 2.21 -14.46 24.34
N MET A 10 2.84 -13.49 23.65
CA MET A 10 4.25 -13.14 23.87
C MET A 10 4.55 -11.67 23.52
N ALA A 11 5.56 -11.08 24.16
CA ALA A 11 6.04 -9.75 23.80
C ALA A 11 6.66 -9.77 22.40
N HIS A 12 6.04 -9.08 21.45
CA HIS A 12 6.46 -8.98 20.06
C HIS A 12 6.78 -7.53 19.70
N PHE A 13 7.84 -7.31 18.94
CA PHE A 13 8.24 -5.99 18.44
C PHE A 13 8.22 -6.01 16.91
N ASP A 14 7.34 -5.21 16.32
CA ASP A 14 7.46 -4.83 14.93
C ASP A 14 8.47 -3.69 14.83
N LEU A 15 9.67 -4.01 14.33
CA LEU A 15 10.74 -3.05 14.10
C LEU A 15 10.64 -2.51 12.67
N SER A 16 11.07 -1.27 12.43
CA SER A 16 11.35 -0.82 11.07
C SER A 16 12.46 -1.68 10.45
N ILE A 17 12.52 -1.78 9.12
CA ILE A 17 13.59 -2.53 8.42
C ILE A 17 14.96 -1.99 8.85
N TRP A 18 15.14 -0.66 8.91
CA TRP A 18 16.35 -0.07 9.50
C TRP A 18 16.67 -0.56 10.91
N GLY A 19 15.68 -0.63 11.81
CA GLY A 19 15.87 -1.11 13.17
C GLY A 19 16.23 -2.61 13.21
N PHE A 20 15.62 -3.40 12.33
CA PHE A 20 15.89 -4.83 12.18
C PHE A 20 17.31 -5.08 11.65
N GLU A 21 17.73 -4.35 10.61
CA GLU A 21 19.07 -4.46 10.00
C GLU A 21 20.21 -4.13 10.95
N ARG A 22 19.94 -3.36 12.02
CA ARG A 22 20.90 -3.10 13.09
C ARG A 22 21.06 -4.27 14.06
N LEU A 23 20.12 -5.19 14.07
CA LEU A 23 20.09 -6.35 14.96
C LEU A 23 20.43 -7.64 14.21
N ALA A 24 19.99 -7.78 12.96
CA ALA A 24 20.16 -9.00 12.17
C ALA A 24 20.01 -8.77 10.66
N ASP A 25 20.41 -9.79 9.89
CA ASP A 25 20.17 -9.87 8.45
C ASP A 25 18.65 -10.07 8.18
N THR A 26 18.08 -9.27 7.28
CA THR A 26 16.64 -9.29 6.95
C THR A 26 16.16 -10.64 6.42
N LYS A 27 17.06 -11.49 5.91
CA LYS A 27 16.70 -12.85 5.45
C LYS A 27 16.11 -13.75 6.54
N TRP A 28 16.36 -13.45 7.82
CA TRP A 28 15.83 -14.25 8.92
C TRP A 28 14.35 -14.01 9.17
N GLY A 29 13.83 -12.82 8.83
CA GLY A 29 12.43 -12.41 9.03
C GLY A 29 11.98 -12.24 10.49
N VAL A 30 12.50 -13.06 11.41
CA VAL A 30 12.22 -13.05 12.85
C VAL A 30 13.50 -13.30 13.63
N ILE A 31 13.68 -12.57 14.73
CA ILE A 31 14.81 -12.74 15.64
C ILE A 31 14.36 -12.72 17.10
N GLY A 32 15.08 -13.46 17.95
CA GLY A 32 14.95 -13.32 19.39
C GLY A 32 15.64 -12.05 19.88
N VAL A 33 14.95 -11.24 20.68
CA VAL A 33 15.49 -10.00 21.24
C VAL A 33 15.34 -9.96 22.76
N GLN A 34 16.28 -9.31 23.43
CA GLN A 34 16.12 -8.85 24.80
C GLN A 34 15.88 -7.34 24.78
N TYR A 35 14.95 -6.87 25.60
CA TYR A 35 14.58 -5.45 25.64
C TYR A 35 14.43 -4.98 27.09
N ARG A 36 14.55 -3.66 27.27
CA ARG A 36 14.19 -2.96 28.51
C ARG A 36 13.60 -1.61 28.15
N GLN A 37 12.69 -1.11 28.98
CA GLN A 37 12.21 0.25 28.84
C GLN A 37 13.32 1.24 29.24
N VAL A 38 13.44 2.33 28.49
CA VAL A 38 14.38 3.43 28.76
C VAL A 38 13.65 4.77 28.60
N PRO A 39 14.05 5.83 29.33
CA PRO A 39 13.54 7.17 29.07
C PRO A 39 13.77 7.60 27.62
N CYS A 40 12.88 8.41 27.04
CA CYS A 40 13.04 8.89 25.65
C CYS A 40 14.32 9.70 25.44
N SER A 41 14.88 10.29 26.50
CA SER A 41 16.16 11.03 26.50
C SER A 41 17.39 10.12 26.64
N TYR A 42 17.21 8.81 26.81
CA TYR A 42 18.31 7.88 27.00
C TYR A 42 19.12 7.75 25.70
N GLN A 43 20.42 8.05 25.78
CA GLN A 43 21.38 7.79 24.71
C GLN A 43 22.19 6.52 25.03
N PRO A 44 22.24 5.52 24.15
CA PRO A 44 23.00 4.30 24.40
C PRO A 44 24.51 4.60 24.38
N ALA A 45 25.24 4.09 25.38
CA ALA A 45 26.70 4.25 25.48
C ALA A 45 27.46 3.57 24.33
N LYS A 46 26.84 2.60 23.65
CA LYS A 46 27.39 1.92 22.47
C LYS A 46 26.39 2.09 21.33
N GLN A 47 26.82 2.75 20.26
CA GLN A 47 26.02 2.82 19.04
C GLN A 47 25.96 1.45 18.37
N ALA A 48 24.83 1.15 17.74
CA ALA A 48 24.70 -0.06 16.93
C ALA A 48 25.68 -0.01 15.73
N PRO A 49 26.30 -1.13 15.35
CA PRO A 49 27.11 -1.21 14.13
C PRO A 49 26.31 -0.77 12.90
N ALA A 50 26.99 -0.29 11.86
CA ALA A 50 26.34 -0.04 10.59
C ALA A 50 25.86 -1.38 9.98
N ALA A 51 24.70 -1.36 9.33
CA ALA A 51 24.24 -2.51 8.55
C ALA A 51 25.23 -2.79 7.41
N GLN A 52 25.62 -4.05 7.23
CA GLN A 52 26.58 -4.43 6.17
C GLN A 52 25.98 -4.27 4.78
N ASN A 53 24.70 -4.58 4.63
CA ASN A 53 23.95 -4.49 3.37
C ASN A 53 22.63 -3.77 3.64
N PRO A 54 22.63 -2.43 3.78
CA PRO A 54 21.40 -1.70 4.05
C PRO A 54 20.42 -1.83 2.89
N THR A 55 19.14 -2.01 3.19
CA THR A 55 18.09 -2.01 2.18
C THR A 55 18.11 -0.68 1.41
N PRO A 56 18.26 -0.70 0.08
CA PRO A 56 18.34 0.53 -0.71
C PRO A 56 17.12 1.43 -0.49
N GLY A 57 17.37 2.70 -0.18
CA GLY A 57 16.33 3.71 0.01
C GLY A 57 15.91 3.93 1.47
N GLU A 58 16.24 3.04 2.39
CA GLU A 58 16.08 3.30 3.82
C GLU A 58 17.31 3.97 4.42
N GLN A 59 17.20 5.25 4.76
CA GLN A 59 18.25 5.95 5.50
C GLN A 59 17.90 6.02 7.00
N PRO A 60 18.88 5.96 7.91
CA PRO A 60 18.65 6.34 9.30
C PRO A 60 17.98 7.72 9.33
N PRO A 61 17.06 7.98 10.28
CA PRO A 61 16.59 9.34 10.53
C PRO A 61 17.82 10.24 10.70
N SER A 62 18.03 11.17 9.77
CA SER A 62 19.20 12.03 9.78
C SER A 62 19.18 12.90 11.03
N GLY A 63 20.32 12.95 11.71
CA GLY A 63 20.54 13.51 13.05
C GLY A 63 19.57 14.60 13.52
N GLY A 64 18.90 14.30 14.64
CA GLY A 64 18.88 15.24 15.77
C GLY A 64 18.01 16.49 15.65
N ASN A 65 16.88 16.45 14.92
CA ASN A 65 15.75 17.30 15.29
C ASN A 65 14.59 16.40 15.70
N SER A 66 14.03 16.67 16.88
CA SER A 66 12.97 15.91 17.58
C SER A 66 11.64 15.79 16.84
N ASN A 67 11.58 16.19 15.58
CA ASN A 67 10.53 15.83 14.65
C ASN A 67 10.94 14.53 13.95
N VAL A 68 11.16 13.48 14.74
CA VAL A 68 11.26 12.12 14.20
C VAL A 68 9.91 11.86 13.55
N VAL A 69 9.87 11.97 12.23
CA VAL A 69 8.72 11.58 11.42
C VAL A 69 8.50 10.10 11.73
N ARG A 70 7.45 9.86 12.51
CA ARG A 70 6.97 8.56 12.92
C ARG A 70 6.71 7.75 11.64
N ASP A 71 7.33 6.58 11.50
CA ASP A 71 7.13 5.62 10.39
C ASP A 71 5.73 4.93 10.42
N TRP A 72 4.70 5.59 10.96
CA TRP A 72 3.32 5.09 11.01
C TRP A 72 2.34 6.17 10.47
N PRO A 73 1.28 5.75 9.75
CA PRO A 73 0.52 6.56 8.78
C PRO A 73 -0.32 7.71 9.35
N GLU A 74 -0.26 7.93 10.65
CA GLU A 74 -0.91 9.05 11.33
C GLU A 74 -0.09 10.36 11.25
N PHE A 75 1.16 10.29 10.77
CA PHE A 75 1.97 11.45 10.36
C PHE A 75 2.30 11.43 8.87
N ASP A 76 1.41 10.87 8.06
CA ASP A 76 1.39 11.14 6.64
C ASP A 76 1.02 12.61 6.41
N SER A 77 2.01 13.49 6.56
CA SER A 77 1.94 14.86 6.06
C SER A 77 2.17 14.91 4.54
N ARG A 78 2.24 13.75 3.86
CA ARG A 78 2.17 13.74 2.40
C ARG A 78 0.72 14.02 2.06
N THR A 79 0.52 14.98 1.18
CA THR A 79 -0.79 15.28 0.64
C THR A 79 -1.21 14.10 -0.24
N ALA A 80 -1.80 13.07 0.36
CA ALA A 80 -2.32 11.94 -0.38
C ALA A 80 -3.27 12.45 -1.47
N LEU A 81 -2.98 12.13 -2.73
CA LEU A 81 -3.81 12.56 -3.84
C LEU A 81 -5.00 11.61 -3.92
N THR A 82 -6.20 12.15 -3.70
CA THR A 82 -7.43 11.37 -3.85
C THR A 82 -7.66 11.05 -5.32
N VAL A 83 -7.70 9.76 -5.65
CA VAL A 83 -8.03 9.24 -6.97
C VAL A 83 -9.52 8.91 -7.05
N PHE A 84 -10.05 8.27 -6.01
CA PHE A 84 -11.47 7.96 -5.88
C PHE A 84 -11.88 7.90 -4.42
N ASN A 85 -12.92 8.64 -4.04
CA ASN A 85 -13.55 8.56 -2.71
C ASN A 85 -15.01 9.01 -2.81
N GLY A 86 -15.94 8.05 -2.99
CA GLY A 86 -17.33 8.37 -3.27
C GLY A 86 -17.60 8.99 -4.66
N GLY A 87 -16.55 9.23 -5.43
CA GLY A 87 -16.52 9.91 -6.73
C GLY A 87 -15.06 10.07 -7.18
N ASN A 88 -14.86 10.36 -8.47
CA ASN A 88 -13.50 10.54 -9.00
C ASN A 88 -12.88 11.83 -8.45
N GLY A 89 -11.59 11.76 -8.09
CA GLY A 89 -10.81 12.93 -7.72
C GLY A 89 -10.62 13.90 -8.89
N ASN A 90 -10.08 15.09 -8.61
CA ASN A 90 -9.80 16.08 -9.65
C ASN A 90 -8.88 15.49 -10.72
N ASN A 91 -9.25 15.68 -11.99
CA ASN A 91 -8.56 15.13 -13.17
C ASN A 91 -8.60 13.60 -13.30
N TRP A 92 -9.33 12.89 -12.45
CA TRP A 92 -9.53 11.44 -12.60
C TRP A 92 -10.90 11.16 -13.21
N TYR A 93 -10.97 10.10 -14.01
CA TYR A 93 -12.21 9.59 -14.56
C TYR A 93 -12.20 8.07 -14.59
N ASP A 94 -13.40 7.51 -14.68
CA ASP A 94 -13.59 6.08 -14.80
C ASP A 94 -13.32 5.65 -16.25
N ALA A 95 -12.35 4.76 -16.43
CA ALA A 95 -12.00 4.14 -17.70
C ALA A 95 -12.18 2.61 -17.64
N SER A 96 -13.02 2.13 -16.71
CA SER A 96 -13.29 0.70 -16.52
C SER A 96 -13.80 0.06 -17.81
N TYR A 97 -13.41 -1.19 -18.05
CA TYR A 97 -13.74 -1.90 -19.28
C TYR A 97 -14.04 -3.37 -19.00
N ASN A 98 -14.90 -3.97 -19.83
CA ASN A 98 -15.36 -5.35 -19.68
C ASN A 98 -15.90 -5.62 -18.25
N VAL A 99 -16.71 -4.69 -17.76
CA VAL A 99 -17.35 -4.75 -16.45
C VAL A 99 -18.87 -4.66 -16.61
N GLN A 100 -19.60 -5.36 -15.75
CA GLN A 100 -21.03 -5.13 -15.55
C GLN A 100 -21.22 -4.25 -14.31
N PRO A 101 -21.97 -3.14 -14.38
CA PRO A 101 -22.22 -2.30 -13.21
C PRO A 101 -22.80 -3.12 -12.04
N GLY A 102 -22.19 -2.98 -10.86
CA GLY A 102 -22.65 -3.65 -9.65
C GLY A 102 -23.71 -2.83 -8.91
N SER A 103 -24.32 -3.43 -7.88
CA SER A 103 -25.19 -2.70 -6.97
C SER A 103 -24.41 -1.60 -6.24
N TYR A 104 -25.09 -0.49 -5.96
CA TYR A 104 -24.53 0.57 -5.12
C TYR A 104 -24.21 0.02 -3.73
N MET A 105 -23.01 0.30 -3.23
CA MET A 105 -22.63 0.00 -1.86
C MET A 105 -22.04 1.24 -1.19
N THR A 106 -22.35 1.41 0.09
CA THR A 106 -21.67 2.40 0.92
C THR A 106 -20.22 1.98 1.12
N GLY A 107 -19.32 2.87 0.71
CA GLY A 107 -17.90 2.78 0.92
C GLY A 107 -17.48 2.90 2.39
N MET A 108 -16.18 2.76 2.61
CA MET A 108 -15.54 2.71 3.92
C MET A 108 -15.65 4.03 4.70
N ILE A 109 -15.66 5.17 4.00
CA ILE A 109 -15.74 6.53 4.59
C ILE A 109 -17.11 7.17 4.29
N SER A 110 -18.19 6.39 4.34
CA SER A 110 -19.57 6.85 4.08
C SER A 110 -19.87 7.37 2.67
N GLY A 111 -18.89 7.33 1.75
CA GLY A 111 -19.08 7.61 0.32
C GLY A 111 -19.70 6.44 -0.45
N SER A 112 -19.81 6.58 -1.77
CA SER A 112 -20.21 5.52 -2.70
C SER A 112 -18.99 4.68 -3.12
N ALA A 113 -19.02 3.37 -2.91
CA ALA A 113 -17.99 2.50 -3.49
C ALA A 113 -18.21 2.31 -5.00
N LYS A 114 -17.12 2.09 -5.73
CA LYS A 114 -17.18 1.66 -7.13
C LYS A 114 -17.31 0.15 -7.19
N CYS A 115 -18.54 -0.33 -7.39
CA CYS A 115 -18.86 -1.75 -7.50
C CYS A 115 -19.09 -2.19 -8.94
N ALA A 116 -18.46 -3.29 -9.35
CA ALA A 116 -18.67 -3.90 -10.64
C ALA A 116 -18.38 -5.41 -10.63
N SER A 117 -19.08 -6.15 -11.49
CA SER A 117 -18.70 -7.53 -11.85
C SER A 117 -17.72 -7.47 -13.01
N THR A 118 -16.43 -7.55 -12.68
CA THR A 118 -15.33 -7.60 -13.65
C THR A 118 -15.33 -8.94 -14.36
N GLN A 119 -15.61 -8.94 -15.67
CA GLN A 119 -15.58 -10.18 -16.46
C GLN A 119 -14.11 -10.66 -16.61
N PRO A 120 -13.85 -11.89 -17.10
CA PRO A 120 -12.49 -12.33 -17.37
C PRO A 120 -11.70 -11.32 -18.20
N LYS A 121 -10.53 -10.90 -17.72
CA LYS A 121 -9.69 -9.84 -18.31
C LYS A 121 -10.33 -8.44 -18.30
N GLY A 122 -11.40 -8.22 -17.54
CA GLY A 122 -11.96 -6.89 -17.27
C GLY A 122 -11.32 -6.23 -16.07
N ALA A 123 -11.56 -4.93 -15.92
CA ALA A 123 -10.95 -4.17 -14.85
C ALA A 123 -11.74 -2.92 -14.45
N ILE A 124 -11.61 -2.55 -13.17
CA ILE A 124 -11.97 -1.23 -12.67
C ILE A 124 -10.75 -0.32 -12.85
N VAL A 125 -10.89 0.75 -13.63
CA VAL A 125 -9.77 1.63 -14.00
C VAL A 125 -10.07 3.07 -13.62
N PHE A 126 -9.16 3.68 -12.89
CA PHE A 126 -9.11 5.11 -12.65
C PHE A 126 -8.02 5.70 -13.52
N LYS A 127 -8.38 6.57 -14.46
CA LYS A 127 -7.44 7.20 -15.39
C LYS A 127 -7.39 8.70 -15.18
N SER A 128 -6.18 9.25 -15.17
CA SER A 128 -5.91 10.66 -15.07
C SER A 128 -5.96 11.32 -16.45
N SER A 129 -6.56 12.50 -16.53
CA SER A 129 -6.51 13.38 -17.71
C SER A 129 -5.23 14.21 -17.78
N VAL A 130 -4.42 14.21 -16.71
CA VAL A 130 -3.15 14.94 -16.62
C VAL A 130 -1.99 14.00 -16.32
N GLN A 131 -0.79 14.38 -16.78
CA GLN A 131 0.46 13.70 -16.45
C GLN A 131 1.00 14.15 -15.09
N GLY A 132 1.89 13.35 -14.51
CA GLY A 132 2.61 13.71 -13.28
C GLY A 132 1.84 13.52 -11.98
N ASN A 133 0.62 12.99 -12.00
CA ASN A 133 -0.11 12.68 -10.76
C ASN A 133 0.60 11.64 -9.87
N PHE A 134 1.48 10.81 -10.45
CA PHE A 134 2.29 9.84 -9.71
C PHE A 134 3.61 10.43 -9.19
N ALA A 135 3.98 11.65 -9.60
CA ALA A 135 5.17 12.29 -9.07
C ALA A 135 4.98 12.58 -7.58
N ASP A 136 6.07 12.45 -6.82
CA ASP A 136 6.13 12.68 -5.37
C ASP A 136 5.37 11.67 -4.48
N HIS A 137 4.75 10.66 -5.10
CA HIS A 137 4.13 9.53 -4.40
C HIS A 137 5.02 8.28 -4.44
N VAL A 138 4.82 7.39 -3.48
CA VAL A 138 5.57 6.13 -3.29
C VAL A 138 4.68 4.90 -3.34
N ALA A 139 3.36 5.04 -3.20
CA ALA A 139 2.45 3.90 -3.16
C ALA A 139 1.05 4.22 -3.70
N VAL A 140 0.31 3.15 -4.02
CA VAL A 140 -1.14 3.19 -4.19
C VAL A 140 -1.80 2.63 -2.92
N GLY A 141 -2.62 3.45 -2.26
CA GLY A 141 -3.52 3.02 -1.21
C GLY A 141 -4.93 2.78 -1.76
N LEU A 142 -5.57 1.67 -1.41
CA LEU A 142 -6.98 1.42 -1.76
C LEU A 142 -7.68 0.52 -0.74
N TYR A 143 -9.01 0.63 -0.70
CA TYR A 143 -9.86 -0.28 0.05
C TYR A 143 -10.66 -1.18 -0.89
N ILE A 144 -10.67 -2.48 -0.63
CA ILE A 144 -11.51 -3.45 -1.36
C ILE A 144 -12.46 -4.11 -0.37
N TYR A 145 -13.72 -4.20 -0.76
CA TYR A 145 -14.73 -4.93 0.00
C TYR A 145 -14.53 -6.44 -0.19
N MET A 146 -14.33 -7.15 0.92
CA MET A 146 -14.09 -8.60 0.93
C MET A 146 -15.27 -9.39 1.48
N SER A 147 -16.38 -8.73 1.83
CA SER A 147 -17.48 -9.38 2.55
C SER A 147 -16.92 -10.14 3.78
N THR A 148 -17.31 -11.40 3.96
CA THR A 148 -16.83 -12.30 5.01
C THR A 148 -15.55 -13.07 4.67
N GLN A 149 -14.95 -12.81 3.51
CA GLN A 149 -13.72 -13.49 3.11
C GLN A 149 -12.55 -12.98 3.95
N ASN A 150 -11.64 -13.90 4.29
CA ASN A 150 -10.45 -13.62 5.08
C ASN A 150 -9.20 -13.35 4.23
N ALA A 151 -9.31 -13.49 2.91
CA ALA A 151 -8.25 -13.21 1.96
C ALA A 151 -8.86 -12.90 0.60
N ILE A 152 -8.16 -12.09 -0.20
CA ILE A 152 -8.49 -11.93 -1.61
C ILE A 152 -7.99 -13.16 -2.36
N ASP A 153 -8.89 -13.77 -3.13
CA ASP A 153 -8.55 -14.92 -3.95
C ASP A 153 -7.55 -14.52 -5.06
N LYS A 154 -6.67 -15.44 -5.44
CA LYS A 154 -5.63 -15.22 -6.47
C LYS A 154 -6.21 -14.68 -7.79
N GLY A 155 -5.44 -13.86 -8.50
CA GLY A 155 -5.82 -13.36 -9.82
C GLY A 155 -6.61 -12.06 -9.83
N VAL A 156 -6.86 -11.43 -8.67
CA VAL A 156 -7.16 -9.99 -8.63
C VAL A 156 -5.84 -9.26 -8.48
N VAL A 157 -5.46 -8.51 -9.52
CA VAL A 157 -4.18 -7.82 -9.55
C VAL A 157 -4.38 -6.32 -9.60
N LEU A 158 -3.42 -5.61 -9.01
CA LEU A 158 -3.28 -4.17 -9.14
C LEU A 158 -2.20 -3.87 -10.19
N ALA A 159 -2.50 -2.98 -11.11
CA ALA A 159 -1.58 -2.48 -12.11
C ALA A 159 -1.57 -0.96 -12.11
N ILE A 160 -0.42 -0.39 -12.46
CA ILE A 160 -0.28 1.02 -12.81
C ILE A 160 0.41 1.10 -14.16
N GLY A 161 0.20 2.19 -14.90
CA GLY A 161 0.87 2.38 -16.16
C GLY A 161 0.55 3.72 -16.81
N GLY A 162 0.98 3.85 -18.05
CA GLY A 162 0.84 5.05 -18.85
C GLY A 162 0.61 4.74 -20.32
N ASN A 163 0.83 5.73 -21.18
CA ASN A 163 0.56 5.57 -22.61
C ASN A 163 1.56 4.64 -23.34
N GLN A 164 2.73 4.35 -22.74
CA GLN A 164 3.75 3.49 -23.35
C GLN A 164 3.59 2.01 -22.98
N GLY A 165 2.78 1.69 -21.97
CA GLY A 165 2.56 0.33 -21.51
C GLY A 165 2.25 0.23 -20.02
N ASP A 166 2.08 -1.01 -19.57
CA ASP A 166 1.80 -1.36 -18.19
C ASP A 166 3.12 -1.62 -17.44
N CYS A 167 3.14 -1.31 -16.16
CA CYS A 167 4.19 -1.79 -15.26
C CYS A 167 4.01 -3.27 -14.92
N ALA A 168 4.92 -3.85 -14.12
CA ALA A 168 4.68 -5.18 -13.58
C ALA A 168 3.39 -5.16 -12.73
N VAL A 169 2.57 -6.19 -12.83
CA VAL A 169 1.33 -6.31 -12.04
C VAL A 169 1.63 -6.88 -10.67
N VAL A 170 0.80 -6.54 -9.69
CA VAL A 170 0.90 -7.04 -8.31
C VAL A 170 -0.34 -7.84 -7.97
N ASP A 171 -0.22 -9.14 -7.71
CA ASP A 171 -1.34 -9.95 -7.22
C ASP A 171 -1.63 -9.57 -5.76
N LEU A 172 -2.84 -9.09 -5.51
CA LEU A 172 -3.23 -8.61 -4.18
C LEU A 172 -3.30 -9.73 -3.14
N SER A 173 -3.37 -11.01 -3.56
CA SER A 173 -3.27 -12.15 -2.66
C SER A 173 -1.85 -12.39 -2.13
N GLU A 174 -0.84 -11.81 -2.79
CA GLU A 174 0.56 -11.86 -2.39
C GLU A 174 0.97 -10.64 -1.54
N VAL A 175 0.09 -9.64 -1.42
CA VAL A 175 0.29 -8.46 -0.59
C VAL A 175 -0.56 -8.61 0.68
N LYS A 176 0.11 -8.52 1.84
CA LYS A 176 -0.60 -8.49 3.13
C LYS A 176 -1.36 -7.16 3.25
N ALA A 177 -2.66 -7.24 3.52
CA ALA A 177 -3.45 -6.05 3.82
C ALA A 177 -2.90 -5.32 5.05
N THR A 178 -2.86 -3.99 4.97
CA THR A 178 -2.29 -3.11 6.00
C THR A 178 -3.31 -2.69 7.05
N GLY A 179 -4.59 -2.96 6.81
CA GLY A 179 -5.65 -2.73 7.77
C GLY A 179 -6.98 -3.31 7.32
N PHE A 180 -7.96 -3.29 8.22
CA PHE A 180 -9.34 -3.64 7.90
C PHE A 180 -10.29 -2.73 8.69
N LYS A 181 -11.49 -2.51 8.16
CA LYS A 181 -12.54 -1.74 8.84
C LYS A 181 -13.89 -2.47 8.68
N PRO A 182 -14.56 -2.84 9.79
CA PRO A 182 -15.90 -3.41 9.73
C PRO A 182 -16.90 -2.34 9.25
N ARG A 183 -17.89 -2.75 8.48
CA ARG A 183 -18.94 -1.82 7.99
C ARG A 183 -19.95 -1.46 9.07
N CYS A 184 -20.23 -2.39 9.97
CA CYS A 184 -21.11 -2.16 11.10
C CYS A 184 -20.56 -2.85 12.36
N THR A 185 -21.03 -2.42 13.53
CA THR A 185 -20.57 -2.94 14.83
C THR A 185 -20.87 -4.42 15.07
N GLN A 186 -21.78 -5.02 14.29
CA GLN A 186 -22.21 -6.42 14.43
C GLN A 186 -22.07 -7.24 13.15
N CYS A 187 -21.49 -6.67 12.10
CA CYS A 187 -21.41 -7.31 10.80
C CYS A 187 -20.09 -8.08 10.65
N VAL A 188 -20.14 -9.14 9.86
CA VAL A 188 -18.98 -9.94 9.48
C VAL A 188 -18.36 -9.48 8.15
N ASP A 189 -18.84 -8.37 7.58
CA ASP A 189 -18.33 -7.81 6.34
C ASP A 189 -17.26 -6.72 6.56
N TYR A 190 -16.15 -6.84 5.83
CA TYR A 190 -14.97 -6.00 6.02
C TYR A 190 -14.52 -5.33 4.73
N TRP A 191 -14.08 -4.07 4.89
CA TRP A 191 -13.21 -3.40 3.94
C TRP A 191 -11.76 -3.65 4.34
N TRP A 192 -10.97 -4.14 3.41
CA TRP A 192 -9.55 -4.40 3.62
C TRP A 192 -8.75 -3.29 2.93
N LYS A 193 -7.73 -2.77 3.61
CA LYS A 193 -6.81 -1.76 3.07
C LYS A 193 -5.59 -2.46 2.49
N TRP A 194 -5.25 -2.13 1.25
CA TRP A 194 -3.94 -2.41 0.67
C TRP A 194 -3.17 -1.11 0.47
N GLU A 195 -1.86 -1.21 0.65
CA GLU A 195 -0.91 -0.15 0.35
C GLU A 195 0.23 -0.81 -0.45
N VAL A 196 0.27 -0.54 -1.75
CA VAL A 196 1.19 -1.20 -2.68
C VAL A 196 2.22 -0.18 -3.15
N TYR A 197 3.45 -0.36 -2.71
CA TYR A 197 4.57 0.53 -3.01
C TYR A 197 5.01 0.43 -4.47
N PHE A 198 5.46 1.53 -5.05
CA PHE A 198 5.80 1.59 -6.47
C PHE A 198 6.97 0.69 -6.88
N SER A 199 7.84 0.35 -5.92
CA SER A 199 8.86 -0.69 -6.07
C SER A 199 8.29 -2.05 -6.49
N ALA A 200 7.09 -2.41 -6.04
CA ALA A 200 6.45 -3.66 -6.44
C ALA A 200 6.17 -3.70 -7.95
N PHE A 201 5.71 -2.58 -8.54
CA PHE A 201 5.45 -2.45 -9.98
C PHE A 201 6.73 -2.34 -10.83
N ALA A 202 7.87 -2.05 -10.19
CA ALA A 202 9.20 -2.10 -10.82
C ALA A 202 9.84 -3.50 -10.80
N GLY A 203 9.14 -4.52 -10.29
CA GLY A 203 9.60 -5.91 -10.29
C GLY A 203 10.43 -6.32 -9.08
N PHE A 204 10.54 -5.47 -8.04
CA PHE A 204 11.24 -5.81 -6.79
C PHE A 204 10.43 -6.73 -5.86
N GLY A 205 9.20 -7.07 -6.24
CA GLY A 205 8.31 -7.96 -5.50
C GLY A 205 7.31 -7.21 -4.60
N PRO A 206 6.24 -7.90 -4.15
CA PRO A 206 5.08 -7.30 -3.47
C PRO A 206 5.38 -6.72 -2.08
N THR A 207 6.49 -7.11 -1.46
CA THR A 207 6.91 -6.67 -0.11
C THR A 207 7.98 -5.58 -0.13
N SER A 208 8.45 -5.17 -1.31
CA SER A 208 9.49 -4.14 -1.43
C SER A 208 8.88 -2.77 -1.13
N ILE A 209 9.46 -2.07 -0.16
CA ILE A 209 9.02 -0.74 0.29
C ILE A 209 10.02 0.31 -0.18
N ILE A 210 9.52 1.48 -0.58
CA ILE A 210 10.33 2.68 -0.79
C ILE A 210 9.71 3.84 0.00
N ASN A 211 10.54 4.65 0.64
CA ASN A 211 10.09 5.79 1.43
C ASN A 211 10.19 7.13 0.70
N ASN A 212 10.82 7.15 -0.49
CA ASN A 212 11.11 8.36 -1.26
C ASN A 212 10.79 8.14 -2.75
N ALA A 213 9.88 8.97 -3.27
CA ALA A 213 9.40 8.90 -4.66
C ALA A 213 10.52 8.98 -5.69
N LYS A 214 11.64 9.65 -5.37
CA LYS A 214 12.80 9.78 -6.27
C LYS A 214 13.47 8.46 -6.62
N TYR A 215 13.25 7.40 -5.85
CA TYR A 215 13.80 6.06 -6.13
C TYR A 215 13.01 5.31 -7.20
N PHE A 216 11.74 5.65 -7.40
CA PHE A 216 10.95 5.08 -8.48
C PHE A 216 11.12 5.91 -9.76
N LYS A 217 11.65 5.29 -10.81
CA LYS A 217 11.93 5.96 -12.10
C LYS A 217 10.80 5.82 -13.12
N GLY A 218 9.77 5.04 -12.81
CA GLY A 218 8.76 4.58 -13.74
C GLY A 218 8.97 3.12 -14.16
N CYS A 219 8.15 2.64 -15.09
CA CYS A 219 8.12 1.25 -15.55
C CYS A 219 7.29 1.11 -16.84
N GLY A 220 7.44 -0.02 -17.53
CA GLY A 220 6.72 -0.27 -18.79
C GLY A 220 7.03 0.74 -19.90
N GLY A 221 8.25 1.28 -19.93
CA GLY A 221 8.66 2.38 -20.83
C GLY A 221 8.26 3.79 -20.34
N ASN A 222 7.30 3.88 -19.42
CA ASN A 222 6.87 5.15 -18.84
C ASN A 222 7.87 5.66 -17.81
N THR A 223 8.16 6.96 -17.82
CA THR A 223 8.70 7.63 -16.63
C THR A 223 7.59 7.78 -15.57
N VAL A 224 7.93 8.14 -14.34
CA VAL A 224 6.92 8.45 -13.31
C VAL A 224 5.93 9.54 -13.76
N GLN A 225 6.36 10.45 -14.63
CA GLN A 225 5.51 11.53 -15.15
C GLN A 225 4.50 11.02 -16.19
N ASP A 226 4.83 9.93 -16.89
CA ASP A 226 4.00 9.35 -17.95
C ASP A 226 2.90 8.43 -17.40
N LEU A 227 3.02 8.01 -16.13
CA LEU A 227 2.01 7.18 -15.47
C LEU A 227 0.73 7.98 -15.28
N ASN A 228 -0.39 7.38 -15.67
CA ASN A 228 -1.68 8.06 -15.69
C ASN A 228 -2.87 7.16 -15.36
N TYR A 229 -2.70 5.89 -15.00
CA TYR A 229 -3.84 5.08 -14.57
C TYR A 229 -3.49 4.12 -13.42
N ILE A 230 -4.52 3.78 -12.65
CA ILE A 230 -4.54 2.71 -11.65
C ILE A 230 -5.63 1.74 -12.07
N GLU A 231 -5.31 0.45 -12.12
CA GLU A 231 -6.18 -0.59 -12.64
C GLU A 231 -6.25 -1.77 -11.68
N ILE A 232 -7.47 -2.18 -11.31
CA ILE A 232 -7.76 -3.41 -10.57
C ILE A 232 -8.33 -4.42 -11.58
N ARG A 233 -7.49 -5.36 -12.02
CA ARG A 233 -7.77 -6.29 -13.12
C ARG A 233 -8.13 -7.67 -12.59
N ASN A 234 -9.12 -8.29 -13.22
CA ASN A 234 -9.49 -9.68 -12.99
C ASN A 234 -8.80 -10.59 -14.03
N TYR A 235 -7.76 -11.31 -13.60
CA TYR A 235 -7.08 -12.31 -14.42
C TYR A 235 -7.67 -13.72 -14.32
N ARG A 236 -8.77 -13.91 -13.60
CA ARG A 236 -9.45 -15.20 -13.55
C ARG A 236 -10.18 -15.50 -14.85
N ASN A 237 -10.50 -16.77 -15.01
CA ASN A 237 -11.37 -17.27 -16.08
C ASN A 237 -12.86 -17.15 -15.75
N SER A 238 -13.22 -16.50 -14.64
CA SER A 238 -14.59 -16.25 -14.19
C SER A 238 -14.78 -14.78 -13.86
N ALA A 239 -16.03 -14.32 -13.90
CA ALA A 239 -16.36 -12.97 -13.43
C ALA A 239 -16.14 -12.84 -11.92
N GLU A 240 -15.71 -11.66 -11.48
CA GLU A 240 -15.46 -11.34 -10.07
C GLU A 240 -16.20 -10.06 -9.69
N ASN A 241 -16.99 -10.14 -8.61
CA ASN A 241 -17.66 -8.98 -8.04
C ASN A 241 -16.68 -8.25 -7.12
N LEU A 242 -16.27 -7.06 -7.53
CA LEU A 242 -15.32 -6.23 -6.79
C LEU A 242 -15.96 -4.89 -6.48
N CYS A 243 -15.71 -4.41 -5.26
CA CYS A 243 -16.03 -3.05 -4.89
C CYS A 243 -14.79 -2.38 -4.32
N VAL A 244 -14.43 -1.26 -4.93
CA VAL A 244 -13.24 -0.48 -4.57
C VAL A 244 -13.67 0.87 -4.02
N ASP A 245 -13.00 1.33 -2.98
CA ASP A 245 -13.21 2.64 -2.38
C ASP A 245 -11.90 3.27 -1.90
N ASN A 246 -11.92 4.58 -1.66
CA ASN A 246 -10.81 5.37 -1.11
C ASN A 246 -9.45 5.05 -1.76
N VAL A 247 -9.40 5.14 -3.09
CA VAL A 247 -8.18 5.01 -3.88
C VAL A 247 -7.39 6.31 -3.79
N ARG A 248 -6.13 6.21 -3.41
CA ARG A 248 -5.24 7.35 -3.22
C ARG A 248 -3.81 7.03 -3.63
N LEU A 249 -3.08 8.05 -4.04
CA LEU A 249 -1.63 8.00 -4.17
C LEU A 249 -1.02 8.54 -2.87
N GLU A 250 -0.12 7.77 -2.26
CA GLU A 250 0.50 8.04 -0.96
C GLU A 250 1.93 8.52 -1.16
#